data_AF-A0A6A6HU53-F1
#
_entry.id   AF-A0A6A6HU53-F1
#
_cell.length_a   1.000
_cell.length_b   1.000
_cell.length_c   1.000
_cell.angle_alpha   90.00
_cell.angle_beta   90.00
_cell.angle_gamma   90.00
#
_symmetry.space_group_name_H-M   'P 1'
#
loop_
_entity.id
_entity.type
_entity.pdbx_description
1 polymer ?
#
loop_
_entity_poly.entity_id
_entity_poly.type
_entity_poly.pdbx_seq_one_letter_code
_entity_poly.pdbx_strand_id
1 'polypeptide(L)' 'WKDYYDGLLAFYLRRNMKFDSDALPAFSGVLKVLSKTLGPFHFGLPKKYFGRSLLWTDPHYGVFKRRAHFPSWSWAGW' A
#
# COMPACT_ATOMS: atom_id res chain seq x y z
N TRP A 1 3.65 -12.54 -7.50
CA TRP A 1 2.78 -11.85 -6.50
C TRP A 1 3.13 -10.39 -6.37
N LYS A 2 4.42 -10.06 -6.24
CA LYS A 2 4.91 -8.68 -6.07
C LYS A 2 4.53 -7.80 -7.26
N ASP A 3 4.82 -8.20 -8.50
CA ASP A 3 4.52 -7.38 -9.69
C ASP A 3 3.02 -7.09 -9.86
N TYR A 4 2.17 -8.07 -9.58
CA TYR A 4 0.71 -7.90 -9.63
C TYR A 4 0.20 -6.95 -8.55
N TYR A 5 0.67 -7.15 -7.31
CA TYR A 5 0.33 -6.27 -6.19
C TYR A 5 0.85 -4.84 -6.39
N ASP A 6 2.11 -4.69 -6.82
CA ASP A 6 2.75 -3.41 -7.08
C ASP A 6 2.07 -2.67 -8.23
N GLY A 7 1.64 -3.37 -9.28
CA GLY A 7 0.85 -2.78 -10.36
C GLY A 7 -0.47 -2.20 -9.84
N LEU A 8 -1.23 -2.99 -9.08
CA LEU A 8 -2.49 -2.53 -8.46
C LEU A 8 -2.26 -1.34 -7.52
N LEU A 9 -1.21 -1.40 -6.71
CA LEU A 9 -0.82 -0.33 -5.81
C LEU A 9 -0.44 0.93 -6.58
N ALA A 10 0.37 0.83 -7.64
CA ALA A 10 0.78 1.96 -8.46
C ALA A 10 -0.41 2.65 -9.12
N PHE A 11 -1.37 1.89 -9.66
CA PHE A 11 -2.62 2.42 -10.19
C PHE A 11 -3.46 3.13 -9.13
N TYR A 12 -3.56 2.54 -7.92
CA TYR A 12 -4.29 3.14 -6.81
C TYR A 12 -3.65 4.45 -6.35
N LEU A 13 -2.34 4.47 -6.20
CA LEU A 13 -1.55 5.60 -5.73
C LEU A 13 -1.64 6.83 -6.66
N ARG A 14 -2.01 6.68 -7.94
CA ARG A 14 -2.28 7.83 -8.83
C ARG A 14 -3.48 8.68 -8.43
N ARG A 15 -4.36 8.16 -7.56
CA ARG A 15 -5.59 8.85 -7.17
C ARG A 15 -5.27 9.99 -6.22
N ASN A 16 -5.82 11.15 -6.50
CA ASN A 16 -5.80 12.27 -5.56
C ASN A 16 -6.84 12.00 -4.45
N MET A 17 -6.38 11.57 -3.28
CA MET A 17 -7.24 11.30 -2.14
C MET A 17 -7.60 12.61 -1.43
N LYS A 18 -8.90 12.82 -1.17
CA LYS A 18 -9.36 13.99 -0.42
C LYS A 18 -9.00 13.90 1.07
N PHE A 19 -8.95 12.69 1.61
CA PHE A 19 -8.64 12.42 3.01
C PHE A 19 -7.52 11.38 3.10
N ASP A 20 -6.41 11.75 3.72
CA ASP A 20 -5.27 10.86 3.91
C ASP A 20 -5.63 9.61 4.72
N SER A 21 -6.57 9.72 5.66
CA SER A 21 -7.08 8.61 6.48
C SER A 21 -7.67 7.47 5.65
N ASP A 22 -8.10 7.74 4.42
CA ASP A 22 -8.75 6.75 3.55
C ASP A 22 -7.75 5.91 2.76
N ALA A 23 -6.44 6.19 2.88
CA ALA A 23 -5.34 5.45 2.26
C ALA A 23 -5.49 3.93 2.26
N LEU A 24 -5.72 3.35 3.44
CA LEU A 24 -5.90 1.91 3.63
C LEU A 24 -7.35 1.48 3.48
N PRO A 25 -8.34 2.17 4.08
CA PRO A 25 -9.75 1.83 3.88
C PRO A 25 -10.14 1.69 2.40
N ALA A 26 -9.73 2.64 1.54
CA ALA A 26 -10.09 2.62 0.12
C ALA A 26 -9.34 1.55 -0.69
N PHE A 27 -8.20 1.03 -0.19
CA PHE A 27 -7.49 -0.10 -0.81
C PHE A 27 -7.86 -1.47 -0.20
N SER A 28 -8.63 -1.48 0.90
CA SER A 28 -8.91 -2.68 1.69
C SER A 28 -9.61 -3.80 0.90
N GLY A 29 -10.45 -3.45 -0.09
CA GLY A 29 -11.10 -4.43 -0.97
C GLY A 29 -10.09 -5.25 -1.78
N VAL A 30 -9.07 -4.59 -2.33
CA VAL A 30 -7.97 -5.26 -3.06
C VAL A 30 -7.19 -6.16 -2.10
N LEU A 31 -6.83 -5.65 -0.92
CA LEU A 31 -6.11 -6.42 0.10
C LEU A 31 -6.90 -7.66 0.54
N LYS A 32 -8.23 -7.55 0.67
CA LYS A 32 -9.11 -8.67 1.05
C LYS A 32 -9.15 -9.78 -0.02
N VAL A 33 -9.08 -9.41 -1.30
CA VAL A 33 -9.00 -10.40 -2.39
C VAL A 33 -7.63 -11.06 -2.38
N LEU A 34 -6.56 -10.26 -2.29
CA LEU A 34 -5.19 -10.76 -2.30
C LEU A 34 -4.84 -11.58 -1.05
N SER A 35 -5.50 -11.33 0.09
CA SER A 35 -5.20 -12.06 1.33
C SER A 35 -5.51 -13.55 1.24
N LYS A 36 -6.42 -13.95 0.36
CA LYS A 36 -6.72 -15.36 0.06
C LYS A 36 -5.50 -16.13 -0.46
N THR A 37 -4.54 -15.43 -1.09
CA THR A 37 -3.33 -16.05 -1.69
C THR A 37 -2.04 -15.61 -1.00
N LEU A 38 -1.95 -14.36 -0.54
CA LEU A 38 -0.75 -13.77 0.06
C LEU A 38 -0.77 -13.78 1.59
N GLY A 39 -1.89 -14.17 2.19
CA GLY A 39 -2.10 -14.14 3.62
C GLY A 39 -2.45 -12.75 4.14
N PRO A 40 -2.39 -12.54 5.47
CA PRO A 40 -2.78 -11.27 6.07
C PRO A 40 -1.83 -10.13 5.69
N PHE A 41 -2.40 -8.92 5.67
CA PHE A 41 -1.66 -7.68 5.43
C PHE A 41 -1.52 -6.87 6.72
N HIS A 42 -0.51 -6.01 6.78
CA HIS A 42 -0.24 -5.07 7.86
C HIS A 42 0.13 -3.72 7.25
N PHE A 43 -0.68 -2.69 7.52
CA PHE A 43 -0.55 -1.37 6.90
C PHE A 43 -0.36 -1.42 5.38
N GLY A 44 -1.14 -2.28 4.74
CA GLY A 44 -1.09 -2.47 3.28
C GLY A 44 -0.03 -3.44 2.80
N LEU A 45 0.94 -3.85 3.63
CA LEU A 45 2.04 -4.75 3.26
C LEU A 45 1.74 -6.22 3.60
N PRO A 46 2.06 -7.20 2.75
CA PRO A 46 1.80 -8.61 3.05
C PRO A 46 2.73 -9.12 4.17
N LYS A 47 2.15 -9.67 5.25
CA LYS A 47 2.91 -10.15 6.42
C LYS A 47 3.85 -11.32 6.08
N LYS A 48 3.41 -12.23 5.20
CA LYS A 48 4.21 -13.39 4.76
C LYS A 48 5.55 -12.98 4.12
N TYR A 49 5.61 -11.80 3.52
CA TYR A 49 6.79 -11.28 2.83
C TYR A 49 7.23 -9.93 3.39
N PHE A 50 7.03 -9.69 4.68
CA PHE A 50 7.17 -8.37 5.30
C PHE A 50 8.54 -7.72 5.03
N GLY A 51 9.64 -8.45 5.22
CA GLY A 51 10.98 -7.91 4.94
C GLY A 51 11.17 -7.45 3.49
N ARG A 52 10.57 -8.16 2.52
CA ARG A 52 10.62 -7.79 1.11
C ARG A 52 9.69 -6.64 0.76
N SER A 53 8.56 -6.52 1.46
CA SER A 53 7.58 -5.46 1.22
C SER A 53 7.98 -4.12 1.85
N LEU A 54 8.92 -4.12 2.81
CA LEU A 54 9.58 -2.89 3.28
C LEU A 54 10.44 -2.22 2.19
N LEU A 55 10.82 -2.94 1.14
CA LEU A 55 11.55 -2.41 -0.02
C LEU A 55 10.63 -1.73 -1.05
N TRP A 56 9.39 -1.41 -0.67
CA TRP A 56 8.51 -0.64 -1.55
C TRP A 56 9.13 0.75 -1.79
N THR A 57 8.86 1.29 -2.97
CA THR A 57 9.31 2.63 -3.37
C THR A 57 8.13 3.38 -3.95
N ASP A 58 8.18 4.71 -3.90
CA ASP A 58 7.18 5.55 -4.56
C ASP A 58 7.19 5.29 -6.09
N PRO A 59 6.12 4.74 -6.68
CA PRO A 59 6.06 4.51 -8.12
C PRO A 59 5.96 5.82 -8.95
N HIS A 60 5.70 6.97 -8.31
CA HIS A 60 5.52 8.27 -8.94
C HIS A 60 6.61 9.30 -8.56
N TYR A 61 7.73 8.87 -7.96
CA TYR A 61 8.95 9.67 -7.73
C TYR A 61 8.79 10.95 -6.89
N GLY A 62 8.30 10.83 -5.66
CA GLY A 62 8.29 11.91 -4.66
C GLY A 62 7.04 12.80 -4.68
N VAL A 63 5.97 12.36 -5.35
CA VAL A 63 4.70 13.08 -5.41
C VAL A 63 3.93 12.97 -4.08
N PHE A 64 4.20 11.92 -3.30
CA PHE A 64 3.49 11.67 -2.06
C PHE A 64 3.96 12.53 -0.89
N LYS A 65 2.99 13.02 -0.12
CA LYS A 65 3.20 13.73 1.15
C LYS A 65 3.00 12.77 2.30
N ARG A 66 3.73 12.99 3.40
CA ARG A 66 3.66 12.15 4.60
C ARG A 66 2.25 12.15 5.21
N ARG A 67 1.64 10.97 5.30
CA ARG A 67 0.34 10.72 5.96
C ARG A 67 0.53 10.26 7.41
N ALA A 68 0.62 11.21 8.34
CA ALA A 68 1.07 10.99 9.72
C ALA A 68 0.32 9.88 10.50
N HIS A 69 -0.94 9.61 10.14
CA HIS A 69 -1.78 8.57 10.77
C HIS A 69 -1.35 7.12 10.49
N PHE A 70 -0.47 6.90 9.49
CA PHE A 70 0.05 5.57 9.15
C PHE A 70 1.56 5.48 9.39
N PRO A 71 2.13 4.27 9.56
CA PRO A 71 3.57 4.11 9.76
C PRO A 71 4.39 4.60 8.56
N SER A 72 5.52 5.26 8.85
CA SER A 72 6.44 5.82 7.85
C SER A 72 7.13 4.77 6.98
N TRP A 73 7.18 3.51 7.41
CA TRP A 73 7.77 2.41 6.64
C TRP A 73 6.78 1.76 5.65
N SER A 74 5.53 2.21 5.61
CA SER A 74 4.48 1.68 4.72
C SER A 74 4.11 2.69 3.64
N TRP A 75 3.70 2.23 2.46
CA TRP A 75 3.15 3.12 1.43
C TRP A 75 1.89 3.85 1.92
N ALA A 76 1.13 3.27 2.86
CA ALA A 76 -0.01 3.97 3.44
C ALA A 76 0.39 5.27 4.16
N GLY A 77 1.64 5.35 4.60
CA GLY A 77 2.22 6.54 5.20
C GLY A 77 2.70 7.61 4.22
N TRP A 78 2.65 7.37 2.91
CA TRP A 78 3.14 8.27 1.87
C TRP A 78 2.14 8.35 0.74
#